data_AF-A0A520J5F7-F1
#
_entry.id   AF-A0A520J5F7-F1
#
_cell.length_a   1.000
_cell.length_b   1.000
_cell.length_c   1.000
_cell.angle_alpha   90.00
_cell.angle_beta   90.00
_cell.angle_gamma   90.00
#
_symmetry.space_group_name_H-M   'P 1'
#
loop_
_entity.id
_entity.type
_entity.pdbx_description
1 polymer ?
#
loop_
_entity_poly.entity_id
_entity_poly.type
_entity_poly.pdbx_seq_one_letter_code
_entity_poly.pdbx_strand_id
1 'polypeptide(L)'
;VQKTGVTCYTCHRGNAVPTYKWAIAEGVEDPDTIVRNKHGQNTPNVSVGYASLPYDPFQSYLAGKAQIRVASSSQYPSPNHVVSIKDAEKSYGLMMHMSTSLGVNCTYCHNSQSFRSWSLSRPQRATAYYGIRMVRDSNEGYITPLTAVFPAYRKGPHGDPYKINCQTCHQGQSKPLGGYSMLADNPTLKGPPVPTAAPEGGAAGAAVPAVLANPQAMTKRQ
;
A
#
# COMPACT_ATOMS: atom_id res chain seq x y z
N VAL A 1 -2.40 -12.08 5.27
CA VAL A 1 -1.40 -12.53 6.29
C VAL A 1 -1.30 -14.05 6.46
N GLN A 2 -2.11 -14.85 5.73
CA GLN A 2 -2.02 -16.32 5.70
C GLN A 2 -1.99 -16.93 7.11
N LYS A 3 -1.15 -17.94 7.35
CA LYS A 3 -0.99 -18.60 8.66
C LYS A 3 -0.04 -17.87 9.61
N THR A 4 0.74 -16.90 9.12
CA THR A 4 1.67 -16.11 9.96
C THR A 4 0.93 -15.16 10.88
N GLY A 5 -0.12 -14.51 10.37
CA GLY A 5 -0.89 -13.53 11.14
C GLY A 5 -0.08 -12.30 11.56
N VAL A 6 -0.65 -11.56 12.50
CA VAL A 6 -0.06 -10.37 13.12
C VAL A 6 -0.44 -10.36 14.61
N THR A 7 0.38 -9.70 15.42
CA THR A 7 0.03 -9.37 16.81
C THR A 7 0.29 -7.88 17.05
N CYS A 8 -0.02 -7.38 18.23
CA CYS A 8 0.29 -6.01 18.64
C CYS A 8 1.76 -5.67 18.36
N TYR A 9 2.67 -6.62 18.63
CA TYR A 9 4.10 -6.44 18.46
C TYR A 9 4.51 -6.23 17.00
N THR A 10 3.77 -6.78 16.03
CA THR A 10 4.08 -6.60 14.60
C THR A 10 4.17 -5.12 14.22
N CYS A 11 3.26 -4.29 14.74
CA CYS A 11 3.21 -2.85 14.48
C CYS A 11 3.93 -2.04 15.57
N HIS A 12 3.61 -2.32 16.85
CA HIS A 12 4.00 -1.47 17.98
C HIS A 12 5.45 -1.63 18.41
N ARG A 13 6.04 -2.82 18.25
CA ARG A 13 7.43 -3.11 18.66
C ARG A 13 7.74 -2.66 20.10
N GLY A 14 6.80 -2.88 21.02
CA GLY A 14 6.92 -2.49 22.43
C GLY A 14 6.55 -1.02 22.73
N ASN A 15 6.22 -0.21 21.72
CA ASN A 15 5.86 1.19 21.91
C ASN A 15 4.34 1.40 21.97
N ALA A 16 3.87 2.31 22.82
CA ALA A 16 2.45 2.70 22.85
C ALA A 16 1.97 3.26 21.51
N VAL A 17 2.85 3.91 20.76
CA VAL A 17 2.59 4.39 19.40
C VAL A 17 3.57 3.74 18.43
N PRO A 18 3.10 3.11 17.33
CA PRO A 18 3.98 2.55 16.33
C PRO A 18 4.97 3.58 15.80
N THR A 19 6.23 3.18 15.62
CA THR A 19 7.27 4.06 15.07
C THR A 19 6.91 4.52 13.67
N TYR A 20 6.59 3.55 12.79
CA TYR A 20 6.23 3.78 11.40
C TYR A 20 4.72 3.96 11.26
N LYS A 21 4.30 5.20 11.13
CA LYS A 21 2.91 5.65 11.02
C LYS A 21 2.86 6.85 10.08
N TRP A 22 1.69 7.21 9.60
CA TRP A 22 1.51 8.37 8.75
C TRP A 22 0.23 9.12 9.08
N ALA A 23 0.17 10.39 8.72
CA ALA A 23 -1.03 11.22 8.70
C ALA A 23 -0.93 12.13 7.46
N ILE A 24 -1.99 12.87 7.15
CA ILE A 24 -1.97 13.80 6.02
C ILE A 24 -0.87 14.82 6.23
N ALA A 25 -0.04 15.06 5.22
CA ALA A 25 1.06 16.01 5.31
C ALA A 25 0.54 17.44 5.52
N GLU A 26 1.27 18.26 6.29
CA GLU A 26 0.90 19.64 6.67
C GLU A 26 0.61 20.55 5.46
N GLY A 27 1.08 20.19 4.27
CA GLY A 27 0.89 20.98 3.05
C GLY A 27 1.95 22.08 2.94
N VAL A 28 1.61 23.13 2.20
CA VAL A 28 2.40 24.37 2.13
C VAL A 28 1.60 25.50 2.77
N GLU A 29 2.30 26.48 3.35
CA GLU A 29 1.68 27.61 4.06
C GLU A 29 0.71 28.41 3.18
N ASP A 30 1.07 28.61 1.90
CA ASP A 30 0.22 29.22 0.88
C ASP A 30 0.03 28.22 -0.28
N PRO A 31 -1.12 27.53 -0.36
CA PRO A 31 -1.38 26.54 -1.41
C PRO A 31 -1.78 27.14 -2.76
N ASP A 32 -2.17 28.42 -2.79
CA ASP A 32 -2.69 29.09 -3.99
C ASP A 32 -1.60 29.84 -4.76
N THR A 33 -0.45 30.10 -4.13
CA THR A 33 0.71 30.66 -4.83
C THR A 33 1.39 29.64 -5.74
N ILE A 34 1.95 30.13 -6.85
CA ILE A 34 2.85 29.38 -7.74
C ILE A 34 4.28 29.44 -7.21
N VAL A 35 4.63 30.51 -6.49
CA VAL A 35 6.00 30.74 -6.01
C VAL A 35 6.28 29.83 -4.82
N ARG A 36 7.34 29.02 -4.91
CA ARG A 36 7.77 28.06 -3.87
C ARG A 36 6.77 26.94 -3.54
N ASN A 37 5.64 26.86 -4.23
CA ASN A 37 4.70 25.77 -4.09
C ASN A 37 5.19 24.53 -4.86
N LYS A 38 5.65 23.52 -4.11
CA LYS A 38 6.14 22.27 -4.69
C LYS A 38 5.02 21.25 -4.92
N HIS A 39 3.78 21.57 -4.57
CA HIS A 39 2.61 20.70 -4.72
C HIS A 39 2.82 19.29 -4.15
N GLY A 40 3.47 19.17 -3.00
CA GLY A 40 3.68 17.88 -2.33
C GLY A 40 4.70 16.96 -3.02
N GLN A 41 5.63 17.51 -3.82
CA GLN A 41 6.70 16.77 -4.51
C GLN A 41 8.00 17.61 -4.60
N ASN A 42 8.92 17.26 -5.51
CA ASN A 42 10.14 18.03 -5.81
C ASN A 42 11.08 18.26 -4.62
N THR A 43 11.06 17.33 -3.66
CA THR A 43 11.98 17.30 -2.50
C THR A 43 12.25 15.83 -2.17
N PRO A 44 13.50 15.43 -1.91
CA PRO A 44 13.80 14.06 -1.46
C PRO A 44 13.00 13.73 -0.20
N ASN A 45 12.19 12.68 -0.25
CA ASN A 45 11.39 12.26 0.90
C ASN A 45 11.52 10.75 1.17
N VAL A 46 11.74 10.40 2.44
CA VAL A 46 11.89 9.00 2.88
C VAL A 46 10.65 8.15 2.58
N SER A 47 9.45 8.74 2.56
CA SER A 47 8.19 8.02 2.31
C SER A 47 8.17 7.37 0.92
N VAL A 48 8.89 7.94 -0.05
CA VAL A 48 8.98 7.49 -1.45
C VAL A 48 10.41 7.12 -1.82
N GLY A 49 11.21 6.67 -0.84
CA GLY A 49 12.57 6.18 -1.08
C GLY A 49 13.55 7.25 -1.56
N TYR A 50 13.45 8.45 -0.99
CA TYR A 50 14.30 9.62 -1.31
C TYR A 50 14.18 10.15 -2.74
N ALA A 51 13.21 9.68 -3.51
CA ALA A 51 12.84 10.30 -4.79
C ALA A 51 12.20 11.68 -4.56
N SER A 52 12.12 12.47 -5.62
CA SER A 52 11.43 13.77 -5.67
C SER A 52 9.97 13.66 -6.13
N LEU A 53 9.37 12.46 -6.02
CA LEU A 53 7.99 12.15 -6.41
C LEU A 53 6.97 12.71 -5.40
N PRO A 54 5.66 12.68 -5.71
CA PRO A 54 4.60 12.96 -4.73
C PRO A 54 4.76 12.13 -3.47
N TYR A 55 5.05 12.78 -2.34
CA TYR A 55 5.47 12.09 -1.11
C TYR A 55 4.32 11.71 -0.17
N ASP A 56 3.09 12.12 -0.47
CA ASP A 56 1.86 11.65 0.19
C ASP A 56 0.94 10.91 -0.80
N PRO A 57 1.34 9.71 -1.27
CA PRO A 57 0.44 8.84 -2.02
C PRO A 57 -0.58 8.14 -1.09
N PHE A 58 -0.42 8.22 0.23
CA PHE A 58 -1.15 7.41 1.21
C PHE A 58 -2.58 7.89 1.38
N GLN A 59 -2.80 9.21 1.41
CA GLN A 59 -4.16 9.75 1.50
C GLN A 59 -5.05 9.21 0.38
N SER A 60 -4.56 9.19 -0.86
CA SER A 60 -5.38 8.77 -1.99
C SER A 60 -5.48 7.25 -2.16
N TYR A 61 -4.42 6.50 -1.83
CA TYR A 61 -4.36 5.08 -2.13
C TYR A 61 -4.47 4.14 -0.92
N LEU A 62 -4.18 4.60 0.30
CA LEU A 62 -4.19 3.78 1.53
C LEU A 62 -5.25 4.21 2.54
N ALA A 63 -5.72 5.46 2.50
CA ALA A 63 -6.98 5.88 3.13
C ALA A 63 -8.11 5.93 2.08
N GLY A 64 -7.82 6.47 0.89
CA GLY A 64 -8.75 6.52 -0.23
C GLY A 64 -8.84 5.24 -1.06
N LYS A 65 -9.79 5.25 -2.00
CA LYS A 65 -10.05 4.16 -2.96
C LYS A 65 -9.61 4.50 -4.40
N ALA A 66 -8.73 5.48 -4.58
CA ALA A 66 -8.29 5.91 -5.90
C ALA A 66 -7.64 4.76 -6.70
N GLN A 67 -7.78 4.85 -8.04
CA GLN A 67 -7.23 3.88 -8.97
C GLN A 67 -5.70 4.04 -9.05
N ILE A 68 -4.97 2.95 -8.77
CA ILE A 68 -3.49 2.92 -8.87
C ILE A 68 -3.03 2.62 -10.31
N ARG A 69 -3.87 1.95 -11.11
CA ARG A 69 -3.56 1.53 -12.48
C ARG A 69 -3.58 2.73 -13.43
N VAL A 70 -2.45 2.99 -14.09
CA VAL A 70 -2.31 4.06 -15.09
C VAL A 70 -2.02 3.54 -16.51
N ALA A 71 -1.44 2.34 -16.65
CA ALA A 71 -1.21 1.76 -17.97
C ALA A 71 -2.51 1.25 -18.62
N SER A 72 -2.73 1.63 -19.88
CA SER A 72 -3.88 1.20 -20.69
C SER A 72 -3.88 -0.30 -20.96
N SER A 73 -5.06 -0.89 -21.14
CA SER A 73 -5.24 -2.25 -21.70
C SER A 73 -5.20 -2.30 -23.22
N SER A 74 -5.40 -1.16 -23.87
CA SER A 74 -5.51 -1.04 -25.32
C SER A 74 -4.19 -0.57 -25.92
N GLN A 75 -3.90 -1.03 -27.13
CA GLN A 75 -2.78 -0.54 -27.94
C GLN A 75 -3.01 0.91 -28.41
N TYR A 76 -4.28 1.30 -28.58
CA TYR A 76 -4.67 2.63 -29.04
C TYR A 76 -5.25 3.48 -27.89
N PRO A 77 -5.07 4.81 -27.95
CA PRO A 77 -5.78 5.73 -27.06
C PRO A 77 -7.29 5.50 -27.08
N SER A 78 -7.94 5.67 -25.93
CA SER A 78 -9.38 5.50 -25.81
C SER A 78 -9.95 6.57 -24.87
N PRO A 79 -11.13 7.14 -25.19
CA PRO A 79 -11.87 8.00 -24.25
C PRO A 79 -12.17 7.30 -22.90
N ASN A 80 -12.17 5.96 -22.87
CA ASN A 80 -12.44 5.16 -21.68
C ASN A 80 -11.21 5.02 -20.75
N HIS A 81 -10.04 5.51 -21.15
CA HIS A 81 -8.81 5.46 -20.34
C HIS A 81 -8.06 6.79 -20.45
N VAL A 82 -8.52 7.77 -19.66
CA VAL A 82 -7.88 9.08 -19.54
C VAL A 82 -7.20 9.16 -18.18
N VAL A 83 -5.87 9.20 -18.19
CA VAL A 83 -5.02 9.33 -16.99
C VAL A 83 -3.94 10.37 -17.26
N SER A 84 -3.56 11.14 -16.24
CA SER A 84 -2.50 12.14 -16.38
C SER A 84 -1.13 11.54 -16.08
N ILE A 85 -0.06 12.22 -16.53
CA ILE A 85 1.30 11.88 -16.11
C ILE A 85 1.50 12.04 -14.59
N LYS A 86 0.78 12.99 -13.98
CA LYS A 86 0.79 13.20 -12.52
C LYS A 86 0.23 11.98 -11.76
N ASP A 87 -0.80 11.32 -12.32
CA ASP A 87 -1.31 10.07 -11.76
C ASP A 87 -0.26 8.94 -11.86
N ALA A 88 0.51 8.92 -12.94
CA ALA A 88 1.60 7.96 -13.11
C ALA A 88 2.73 8.21 -12.09
N GLU A 89 3.14 9.46 -11.86
CA GLU A 89 4.12 9.83 -10.85
C GLU A 89 3.65 9.49 -9.44
N LYS A 90 2.38 9.75 -9.12
CA LYS A 90 1.79 9.40 -7.81
C LYS A 90 1.73 7.89 -7.60
N SER A 91 1.34 7.13 -8.62
CA SER A 91 1.37 5.67 -8.61
C SER A 91 2.79 5.15 -8.42
N TYR A 92 3.77 5.77 -9.09
CA TYR A 92 5.18 5.41 -8.94
C TYR A 92 5.72 5.73 -7.53
N GLY A 93 5.34 6.87 -6.93
CA GLY A 93 5.65 7.20 -5.54
C GLY A 93 5.15 6.13 -4.56
N LEU A 94 3.91 5.63 -4.75
CA LEU A 94 3.40 4.49 -3.98
C LEU A 94 4.26 3.22 -4.17
N MET A 95 4.67 2.91 -5.41
CA MET A 95 5.51 1.72 -5.65
C MET A 95 6.89 1.86 -5.00
N MET A 96 7.49 3.06 -5.02
CA MET A 96 8.74 3.34 -4.29
C MET A 96 8.58 3.17 -2.78
N HIS A 97 7.47 3.66 -2.21
CA HIS A 97 7.12 3.40 -0.82
C HIS A 97 7.03 1.90 -0.52
N MET A 98 6.33 1.13 -1.36
CA MET A 98 6.18 -0.30 -1.15
C MET A 98 7.52 -1.04 -1.22
N SER A 99 8.35 -0.73 -2.22
CA SER A 99 9.69 -1.31 -2.34
C SER A 99 10.55 -1.06 -1.11
N THR A 100 10.64 0.17 -0.64
CA THR A 100 11.43 0.53 0.55
C THR A 100 10.84 -0.05 1.84
N SER A 101 9.51 -0.02 1.99
CA SER A 101 8.81 -0.60 3.16
C SER A 101 9.05 -2.10 3.32
N LEU A 102 9.19 -2.81 2.21
CA LEU A 102 9.42 -4.26 2.17
C LEU A 102 10.91 -4.63 2.06
N GLY A 103 11.82 -3.66 1.88
CA GLY A 103 13.25 -3.93 1.65
C GLY A 103 13.51 -4.72 0.36
N VAL A 104 12.74 -4.44 -0.69
CA VAL A 104 12.83 -5.12 -1.99
C VAL A 104 12.84 -4.09 -3.13
N ASN A 105 13.06 -4.55 -4.36
CA ASN A 105 12.93 -3.73 -5.56
C ASN A 105 11.67 -4.12 -6.38
N CYS A 106 11.47 -3.46 -7.52
CA CYS A 106 10.31 -3.66 -8.39
C CYS A 106 10.17 -5.10 -8.90
N THR A 107 11.29 -5.79 -9.17
CA THR A 107 11.29 -7.15 -9.75
C THR A 107 10.95 -8.24 -8.74
N TYR A 108 10.77 -7.89 -7.47
CA TYR A 108 10.11 -8.75 -6.49
C TYR A 108 8.65 -9.03 -6.85
N CYS A 109 7.98 -8.09 -7.54
CA CYS A 109 6.58 -8.19 -7.93
C CYS A 109 6.37 -8.22 -9.45
N HIS A 110 7.20 -7.51 -10.22
CA HIS A 110 6.94 -7.23 -11.64
C HIS A 110 8.03 -7.75 -12.57
N ASN A 111 7.66 -7.97 -13.84
CA ASN A 111 8.58 -7.86 -14.96
C ASN A 111 8.43 -6.44 -15.54
N SER A 112 9.51 -5.65 -15.55
CA SER A 112 9.48 -4.24 -15.98
C SER A 112 9.19 -4.06 -17.48
N GLN A 113 9.25 -5.13 -18.29
CA GLN A 113 8.75 -5.10 -19.67
C GLN A 113 7.27 -4.68 -19.72
N SER A 114 6.46 -5.05 -18.72
CA SER A 114 5.08 -4.60 -18.60
C SER A 114 4.58 -4.67 -17.16
N PHE A 115 4.60 -3.54 -16.46
CA PHE A 115 4.06 -3.44 -15.09
C PHE A 115 2.56 -3.77 -15.00
N ARG A 116 1.81 -3.58 -16.08
CA ARG A 116 0.37 -3.89 -16.12
C ARG A 116 0.12 -5.39 -16.13
N SER A 117 0.92 -6.14 -16.89
CA SER A 117 0.66 -7.54 -17.20
C SER A 117 0.71 -8.44 -15.97
N TRP A 118 -0.40 -9.12 -15.66
CA TRP A 118 -0.48 -10.08 -14.57
C TRP A 118 0.22 -11.40 -14.90
N SER A 119 0.16 -11.84 -16.16
CA SER A 119 0.81 -13.09 -16.59
C SER A 119 2.33 -13.03 -16.51
N LEU A 120 2.92 -11.83 -16.63
CA LEU A 120 4.36 -11.59 -16.45
C LEU A 120 4.74 -11.21 -15.01
N SER A 121 3.78 -11.19 -14.08
CA SER A 121 4.03 -10.80 -12.69
C SER A 121 4.40 -11.99 -11.82
N ARG A 122 4.96 -11.69 -10.64
CA ARG A 122 5.28 -12.71 -9.64
C ARG A 122 4.11 -12.88 -8.64
N PRO A 123 3.97 -14.05 -7.98
CA PRO A 123 2.92 -14.30 -6.97
C PRO A 123 2.85 -13.24 -5.86
N GLN A 124 3.98 -12.62 -5.53
CA GLN A 124 4.10 -11.57 -4.53
C GLN A 124 3.23 -10.35 -4.88
N ARG A 125 3.05 -10.04 -6.17
CA ARG A 125 2.19 -8.93 -6.63
C ARG A 125 0.73 -9.16 -6.24
N ALA A 126 0.26 -10.39 -6.34
CA ALA A 126 -1.09 -10.78 -5.90
C ALA A 126 -1.25 -10.64 -4.37
N THR A 127 -0.24 -11.01 -3.60
CA THR A 127 -0.25 -10.78 -2.14
C THR A 127 -0.27 -9.28 -1.81
N ALA A 128 0.55 -8.49 -2.50
CA ALA A 128 0.60 -7.04 -2.35
C ALA A 128 -0.74 -6.36 -2.72
N TYR A 129 -1.43 -6.88 -3.75
CA TYR A 129 -2.78 -6.43 -4.13
C TYR A 129 -3.75 -6.49 -2.95
N TYR A 130 -3.82 -7.63 -2.26
CA TYR A 130 -4.64 -7.78 -1.05
C TYR A 130 -4.10 -6.97 0.13
N GLY A 131 -2.78 -6.84 0.27
CA GLY A 131 -2.16 -5.99 1.29
C GLY A 131 -2.64 -4.54 1.22
N ILE A 132 -2.76 -3.96 0.01
CA ILE A 132 -3.31 -2.62 -0.18
C ILE A 132 -4.75 -2.52 0.32
N ARG A 133 -5.60 -3.54 0.05
CA ARG A 133 -7.00 -3.55 0.52
C ARG A 133 -7.07 -3.67 2.03
N MET A 134 -6.26 -4.55 2.62
CA MET A 134 -6.17 -4.73 4.06
C MET A 134 -5.80 -3.43 4.76
N VAL A 135 -4.83 -2.68 4.22
CA VAL A 135 -4.44 -1.38 4.77
C VAL A 135 -5.57 -0.35 4.66
N ARG A 136 -6.26 -0.28 3.51
CA ARG A 136 -7.44 0.60 3.33
C ARG A 136 -8.52 0.30 4.36
N ASP A 137 -8.88 -0.97 4.49
CA ASP A 137 -9.88 -1.45 5.44
C ASP A 137 -9.47 -1.16 6.89
N SER A 138 -8.21 -1.39 7.24
CA SER A 138 -7.68 -1.08 8.58
C SER A 138 -7.73 0.42 8.89
N ASN A 139 -7.34 1.27 7.93
CA ASN A 139 -7.35 2.72 8.12
C ASN A 139 -8.79 3.24 8.25
N GLU A 140 -9.67 2.91 7.31
CA GLU A 140 -11.02 3.47 7.26
C GLU A 140 -12.01 2.78 8.19
N GLY A 141 -11.91 1.47 8.35
CA GLY A 141 -12.83 0.67 9.17
C GLY A 141 -12.49 0.66 10.65
N TYR A 142 -11.22 0.87 11.03
CA TYR A 142 -10.77 0.71 12.41
C TYR A 142 -10.09 1.94 13.01
N ILE A 143 -9.28 2.69 12.26
CA ILE A 143 -8.52 3.82 12.81
C ILE A 143 -9.28 5.14 12.70
N THR A 144 -9.77 5.48 11.50
CA THR A 144 -10.51 6.72 11.24
C THR A 144 -11.73 6.89 12.18
N PRO A 145 -12.54 5.85 12.48
CA PRO A 145 -13.67 5.99 13.41
C PRO A 145 -13.28 6.35 14.84
N LEU A 146 -12.03 6.11 15.24
CA LEU A 146 -11.50 6.44 16.56
C LEU A 146 -11.02 7.90 16.68
N THR A 147 -11.20 8.72 15.63
CA THR A 147 -10.74 10.13 15.62
C THR A 147 -11.21 10.93 16.84
N ALA A 148 -12.44 10.72 17.31
CA ALA A 148 -12.99 11.45 18.45
C ALA A 148 -12.27 11.14 19.78
N VAL A 149 -11.72 9.94 19.93
CA VAL A 149 -11.06 9.49 21.18
C VAL A 149 -9.55 9.68 21.16
N PHE A 150 -8.94 9.87 19.99
CA PHE A 150 -7.53 10.18 19.91
C PHE A 150 -7.25 11.61 20.42
N PRO A 151 -6.33 11.77 21.40
CA PRO A 151 -5.95 13.11 21.86
C PRO A 151 -5.17 13.84 20.76
N ALA A 152 -5.09 15.17 20.85
CA ALA A 152 -4.49 16.02 19.81
C ALA A 152 -3.06 15.60 19.44
N TYR A 153 -2.24 15.20 20.42
CA TYR A 153 -0.85 14.73 20.19
C TYR A 153 -0.74 13.33 19.54
N ARG A 154 -1.87 12.73 19.14
CA ARG A 154 -1.95 11.47 18.37
C ARG A 154 -2.57 11.66 16.99
N LYS A 155 -2.69 12.92 16.56
CA LYS A 155 -3.23 13.33 15.26
C LYS A 155 -2.17 14.06 14.45
N GLY A 156 -2.32 14.01 13.14
CA GLY A 156 -1.55 14.84 12.22
C GLY A 156 -2.00 16.30 12.23
N PRO A 157 -1.34 17.15 11.43
CA PRO A 157 -1.66 18.58 11.30
C PRO A 157 -3.12 18.86 10.92
N HIS A 158 -3.74 17.94 10.17
CA HIS A 158 -5.14 18.06 9.73
C HIS A 158 -6.14 17.41 10.70
N GLY A 159 -5.71 17.04 11.90
CA GLY A 159 -6.57 16.42 12.92
C GLY A 159 -6.87 14.93 12.67
N ASP A 160 -6.35 14.35 11.60
CA ASP A 160 -6.54 12.94 11.29
C ASP A 160 -5.65 12.05 12.18
N PRO A 161 -6.16 10.93 12.71
CA PRO A 161 -5.36 10.05 13.56
C PRO A 161 -4.23 9.43 12.74
N TYR A 162 -3.11 9.15 13.41
CA TYR A 162 -2.01 8.42 12.78
C TYR A 162 -2.47 7.03 12.31
N LYS A 163 -2.33 6.80 11.00
CA LYS A 163 -2.76 5.61 10.25
C LYS A 163 -1.61 4.66 9.99
N ILE A 164 -1.95 3.48 9.46
CA ILE A 164 -1.00 2.45 9.07
C ILE A 164 -0.66 2.51 7.58
N ASN A 165 0.57 2.14 7.24
CA ASN A 165 1.02 1.91 5.88
C ASN A 165 1.80 0.58 5.80
N CYS A 166 2.46 0.31 4.67
CA CYS A 166 3.22 -0.93 4.47
C CYS A 166 4.36 -1.05 5.50
N GLN A 167 5.05 0.05 5.77
CA GLN A 167 6.21 0.08 6.68
C GLN A 167 5.82 -0.16 8.13
N THR A 168 4.60 0.19 8.56
CA THR A 168 4.09 -0.06 9.92
C THR A 168 4.35 -1.50 10.38
N CYS A 169 4.07 -2.48 9.51
CA CYS A 169 4.28 -3.89 9.81
C CYS A 169 5.64 -4.40 9.28
N HIS A 170 5.95 -4.10 8.01
CA HIS A 170 7.06 -4.72 7.30
C HIS A 170 8.43 -4.23 7.75
N GLN A 171 8.56 -2.93 8.07
CA GLN A 171 9.77 -2.33 8.62
C GLN A 171 11.05 -2.71 7.88
N GLY A 172 11.02 -2.63 6.54
CA GLY A 172 12.16 -2.92 5.66
C GLY A 172 12.36 -4.41 5.36
N GLN A 173 11.39 -5.27 5.66
CA GLN A 173 11.46 -6.71 5.41
C GLN A 173 10.27 -7.21 4.60
N SER A 174 10.52 -8.11 3.64
CA SER A 174 9.47 -8.60 2.72
C SER A 174 8.37 -9.39 3.45
N LYS A 175 8.71 -9.93 4.62
CA LYS A 175 7.77 -10.45 5.63
C LYS A 175 8.06 -9.76 6.96
N PRO A 176 7.03 -9.24 7.68
CA PRO A 176 7.23 -8.70 9.02
C PRO A 176 7.96 -9.71 9.92
N LEU A 177 8.95 -9.26 10.68
CA LEU A 177 9.73 -10.10 11.60
C LEU A 177 10.37 -11.33 10.92
N GLY A 178 10.73 -11.23 9.64
CA GLY A 178 11.27 -12.37 8.86
C GLY A 178 10.24 -13.46 8.57
N GLY A 179 8.96 -13.24 8.86
CA GLY A 179 7.89 -14.23 8.73
C GLY A 179 7.64 -15.07 9.98
N TYR A 180 8.29 -14.75 11.10
CA TYR A 180 8.02 -15.38 12.39
C TYR A 180 6.56 -15.16 12.81
N SER A 181 5.88 -16.25 13.21
CA SER A 181 4.49 -16.24 13.64
C SER A 181 4.42 -16.34 15.16
N MET A 182 3.79 -15.36 15.80
CA MET A 182 3.47 -15.37 17.23
C MET A 182 2.05 -15.89 17.52
N LEU A 183 1.32 -16.35 16.49
CA LEU A 183 -0.08 -16.76 16.63
C LEU A 183 -0.26 -18.07 17.41
N ALA A 184 0.77 -18.92 17.49
CA ALA A 184 0.68 -20.16 18.28
C ALA A 184 0.55 -19.83 19.77
N ASP A 185 1.32 -18.85 20.24
CA ASP A 185 1.33 -18.39 21.64
C ASP A 185 0.18 -17.41 21.96
N ASN A 186 -0.51 -16.91 20.93
CA ASN A 186 -1.60 -15.94 21.06
C ASN A 186 -2.86 -16.40 20.29
N PRO A 187 -3.46 -17.53 20.67
CA PRO A 187 -4.55 -18.15 19.89
C PRO A 187 -5.81 -17.28 19.80
N THR A 188 -6.06 -16.43 20.79
CA THR A 188 -7.21 -15.50 20.83
C THR A 188 -7.13 -14.40 19.77
N LEU A 189 -5.96 -14.13 19.20
CA LEU A 189 -5.78 -13.16 18.11
C LEU A 189 -6.15 -13.74 16.73
N LYS A 190 -6.50 -15.02 16.65
CA LYS A 190 -7.06 -15.60 15.42
C LYS A 190 -8.54 -15.23 15.33
N GLY A 191 -8.85 -14.30 14.43
CA GLY A 191 -10.24 -13.98 14.10
C GLY A 191 -10.99 -15.18 13.53
N PRO A 192 -12.33 -15.19 13.60
CA PRO A 192 -13.14 -16.20 12.94
C PRO A 192 -12.87 -16.19 11.43
N PRO A 193 -13.09 -17.32 10.72
CA PRO A 193 -12.99 -17.35 9.27
C PRO A 193 -13.87 -16.26 8.65
N VAL A 194 -13.26 -15.29 7.97
CA VAL A 194 -13.99 -14.25 7.26
C VAL A 194 -14.31 -14.78 5.85
N PRO A 195 -15.54 -14.60 5.34
CA PRO A 195 -15.87 -14.96 3.97
C PRO A 195 -14.90 -14.32 2.99
N THR A 196 -14.49 -15.07 1.97
CA THR A 196 -13.67 -14.53 0.88
C THR A 196 -14.43 -13.39 0.22
N ALA A 197 -13.92 -12.15 0.36
CA ALA A 197 -14.54 -11.01 -0.29
C ALA A 197 -14.59 -11.22 -1.81
N ALA A 198 -15.68 -10.77 -2.44
CA ALA A 198 -15.79 -10.79 -3.89
C ALA A 198 -14.58 -10.07 -4.52
N PRO A 199 -13.99 -10.62 -5.61
CA PRO A 199 -12.86 -9.99 -6.26
C PRO A 199 -13.26 -8.62 -6.83
N GLU A 200 -12.82 -7.55 -6.18
CA GLU A 200 -12.83 -6.23 -6.80
C GLU A 200 -11.80 -6.18 -7.94
N GLY A 201 -12.10 -5.46 -9.03
CA GLY A 201 -11.16 -5.24 -10.15
C GLY A 201 -11.51 -5.96 -11.46
N GLY A 202 -12.71 -6.53 -11.58
CA GLY A 202 -13.19 -7.21 -12.79
C GLY A 202 -12.44 -8.53 -13.05
N ALA A 203 -12.38 -8.96 -14.31
CA ALA A 203 -11.74 -10.22 -14.71
C ALA A 203 -10.30 -10.39 -14.19
N ALA A 204 -9.54 -9.30 -14.05
CA ALA A 204 -8.20 -9.32 -13.49
C ALA A 204 -8.17 -9.63 -11.99
N GLY A 205 -9.12 -9.11 -11.21
CA GLY A 205 -9.27 -9.44 -9.78
C GLY A 205 -9.73 -10.87 -9.56
N ALA A 206 -10.59 -11.39 -10.44
CA ALA A 206 -11.08 -12.77 -10.41
C ALA A 206 -9.99 -13.80 -10.74
N ALA A 207 -8.96 -13.42 -11.52
CA ALA A 207 -7.82 -14.28 -11.85
C ALA A 207 -6.78 -14.39 -10.72
N VAL A 208 -6.75 -13.45 -9.77
CA VAL A 208 -5.72 -13.40 -8.71
C VAL A 208 -5.72 -14.65 -7.81
N PRO A 209 -6.86 -15.18 -7.33
CA PRO A 209 -6.89 -16.42 -6.56
C PRO A 209 -6.33 -17.63 -7.32
N ALA A 210 -6.65 -17.76 -8.61
CA ALA A 210 -6.16 -18.87 -9.45
C ALA A 210 -4.64 -18.80 -9.68
N VAL A 211 -4.12 -17.58 -9.85
CA VAL A 211 -2.68 -17.31 -9.99
C VAL A 211 -1.92 -17.58 -8.68
N LEU A 212 -2.54 -17.31 -7.52
CA LEU A 212 -1.98 -17.65 -6.21
C LEU A 212 -2.02 -19.16 -5.93
N ALA A 213 -3.01 -19.88 -6.47
CA ALA A 213 -3.17 -21.32 -6.30
C ALA A 213 -2.17 -22.14 -7.12
N ASN A 214 -1.66 -21.60 -8.25
CA ASN A 214 -0.62 -22.25 -9.04
C ASN A 214 0.50 -21.28 -9.47
N PRO A 215 1.43 -20.93 -8.55
CA PRO A 215 2.56 -20.06 -8.84
C PRO A 215 3.46 -20.53 -9.98
N GLN A 216 3.54 -21.84 -10.20
CA GLN A 216 4.44 -22.47 -11.17
C GLN A 216 3.92 -22.34 -12.62
N ALA A 217 2.61 -22.20 -12.80
CA ALA A 217 1.99 -21.95 -14.10
C ALA A 217 2.38 -20.59 -14.69
N MET A 218 2.85 -19.63 -13.88
CA MET A 218 3.38 -18.33 -14.34
C MET A 218 4.82 -18.41 -14.87
N THR A 219 5.54 -19.50 -14.60
CA THR A 219 6.97 -19.64 -14.92
C THR A 219 7.29 -20.71 -15.95
N LYS A 220 6.31 -21.58 -16.30
CA LYS A 220 6.48 -22.50 -17.42
C LYS A 220 6.46 -21.69 -18.72
N ARG A 221 7.59 -21.68 -19.44
CA ARG A 221 7.60 -21.26 -20.85
C ARG A 221 6.60 -22.16 -21.59
N GLN A 222 5.69 -21.54 -22.33
CA GLN A 222 4.93 -22.21 -23.38
C GLN A 222 5.89 -22.67 -24.47
#